data_AF-A0A2G8HXC0-F1
#
_entry.id   AF-A0A2G8HXC0-F1
#
_cell.length_a   1.000
_cell.length_b   1.000
_cell.length_c   1.000
_cell.angle_alpha   90.00
_cell.angle_beta   90.00
_cell.angle_gamma   90.00
#
_symmetry.space_group_name_H-M   'P 1'
#
loop_
_entity.id
_entity.type
_entity.pdbx_description
1 polymer ?
#
loop_
_entity_poly.entity_id
_entity_poly.type
_entity_poly.pdbx_seq_one_letter_code
_entity_poly.pdbx_strand_id
1 'polypeptide(L)'
;MKLDSELQFSKSQLEKLNDSQRKLVSSRQREIEKIDHMYEEKKADERYNGEAELLDIRDRNQTEIAEQLVQKQERLSNIKTSFDDSKKKLDQEKEILSASHQEKIEDLNSVYDNKYRTTFDDASILAEEIDSKTHDTLRNLENEADERILHSTFTSKLRSDEKNIENARKLADQEKVHQVQQKTATKSYERKTAESMMEHEKMLQEQNFKQLSQRKDLEVIHNSEIKSKDEQHKDLLIQEDKSFKQKYAAITKEHQSVLDRIKEKFGQQLNTLINGQMKSKANIENKNDDEFYKITSLEPQVANLEKSYQISLHVPEYEKENVRLTAQGRDLSLSLTRKFSDSVVSEDGSKNQSNRSEVFTKKISTEDLLNSREITQSYNEGVLTFNIAKL
;
A
#
# COMPACT_ATOMS: atom_id res chain seq x y z
N MET A 1 17.78 73.79 12.80
CA MET A 1 18.45 72.73 13.60
C MET A 1 17.51 71.70 14.22
N LYS A 2 16.22 71.98 14.50
CA LYS A 2 15.29 70.97 15.06
C LYS A 2 14.67 69.99 14.02
N LEU A 3 14.45 70.42 12.78
CA LEU A 3 13.90 69.55 11.72
C LEU A 3 14.85 68.42 11.30
N ASP A 4 16.16 68.66 11.23
CA ASP A 4 17.15 67.61 10.91
C ASP A 4 17.22 66.53 12.00
N SER A 5 16.95 66.90 13.26
CA SER A 5 16.93 65.98 14.41
C SER A 5 15.72 65.03 14.35
N GLU A 6 14.52 65.52 13.99
CA GLU A 6 13.32 64.67 13.86
C GLU A 6 13.38 63.78 12.62
N LEU A 7 13.95 64.28 11.51
CA LEU A 7 14.17 63.48 10.30
C LEU A 7 15.21 62.37 10.56
N GLN A 8 16.29 62.68 11.29
CA GLN A 8 17.26 61.67 11.73
C GLN A 8 16.64 60.66 12.72
N PHE A 9 15.78 61.10 13.63
CA PHE A 9 15.08 60.22 14.56
C PHE A 9 14.15 59.24 13.84
N SER A 10 13.31 59.73 12.92
CA SER A 10 12.42 58.89 12.10
C SER A 10 13.21 57.95 11.19
N LYS A 11 14.33 58.40 10.61
CA LYS A 11 15.21 57.56 9.80
C LYS A 11 15.83 56.44 10.64
N SER A 12 16.24 56.73 11.88
CA SER A 12 16.75 55.73 12.82
C SER A 12 15.67 54.72 13.26
N GLN A 13 14.41 55.14 13.40
CA GLN A 13 13.30 54.23 13.71
C GLN A 13 12.97 53.34 12.52
N LEU A 14 12.99 53.86 11.30
CA LEU A 14 12.81 53.09 10.07
C LEU A 14 13.93 52.07 9.88
N GLU A 15 15.19 52.45 10.12
CA GLU A 15 16.33 51.51 10.11
C GLU A 15 16.16 50.41 11.17
N LYS A 16 15.77 50.76 12.40
CA LYS A 16 15.48 49.76 13.46
C LYS A 16 14.34 48.83 13.09
N LEU A 17 13.29 49.34 12.45
CA LEU A 17 12.15 48.53 12.00
C LEU A 17 12.57 47.56 10.89
N ASN A 18 13.35 48.06 9.93
CA ASN A 18 13.86 47.26 8.81
C ASN A 18 14.86 46.19 9.29
N ASP A 19 15.72 46.53 10.26
CA ASP A 19 16.61 45.57 10.93
C ASP A 19 15.84 44.53 11.75
N SER A 20 14.78 44.94 12.44
CA SER A 20 13.88 44.01 13.14
C SER A 20 13.20 43.05 12.16
N GLN A 21 12.72 43.56 11.04
CA GLN A 21 12.07 42.78 9.99
C GLN A 21 13.05 41.83 9.31
N ARG A 22 14.28 42.27 9.02
CA ARG A 22 15.37 41.42 8.53
C ARG A 22 15.75 40.32 9.52
N LYS A 23 15.83 40.64 10.81
CA LYS A 23 16.07 39.64 11.87
C LYS A 23 14.94 38.61 11.93
N LEU A 24 13.69 39.05 11.85
CA LEU A 24 12.53 38.15 11.84
C LEU A 24 12.54 37.24 10.61
N VAL A 25 12.80 37.79 9.41
CA VAL A 25 12.93 37.00 8.18
C VAL A 25 14.08 36.00 8.30
N SER A 26 15.24 36.41 8.80
CA SER A 26 16.38 35.50 9.01
C SER A 26 16.07 34.40 10.05
N SER A 27 15.29 34.71 11.08
CA SER A 27 14.85 33.73 12.08
C SER A 27 13.88 32.72 11.48
N ARG A 28 12.92 33.17 10.67
CA ARG A 28 11.97 32.30 9.95
C ARG A 28 12.67 31.44 8.91
N GLN A 29 13.66 32.00 8.19
CA GLN A 29 14.45 31.25 7.23
C GLN A 29 15.19 30.08 7.91
N ARG A 30 15.83 30.32 9.06
CA ARG A 30 16.47 29.26 9.85
C ARG A 30 15.49 28.24 10.40
N GLU A 31 14.26 28.67 10.72
CA GLU A 31 13.20 27.78 11.20
C GLU A 31 12.72 26.85 10.07
N ILE A 32 12.57 27.39 8.86
CA ILE A 32 12.26 26.62 7.65
C ILE A 32 13.38 25.62 7.35
N GLU A 33 14.64 26.06 7.35
CA GLU A 33 15.80 25.17 7.12
C GLU A 33 15.87 24.02 8.15
N LYS A 34 15.53 24.29 9.42
CA LYS A 34 15.44 23.24 10.45
C LYS A 34 14.31 22.26 10.20
N ILE A 35 13.15 22.76 9.76
CA ILE A 35 12.00 21.91 9.42
C ILE A 35 12.34 21.02 8.22
N ASP A 36 12.96 21.59 7.18
CA ASP A 36 13.39 20.86 5.99
C ASP A 36 14.40 19.75 6.36
N HIS A 37 15.39 20.06 7.21
CA HIS A 37 16.33 19.07 7.71
C HIS A 37 15.62 17.95 8.50
N MET A 38 14.68 18.30 9.38
CA MET A 38 13.89 17.30 10.12
C MET A 38 13.08 16.39 9.19
N TYR A 39 12.53 16.92 8.10
CA TYR A 39 11.77 16.13 7.13
C TYR A 39 12.67 15.19 6.32
N GLU A 40 13.85 15.66 5.89
CA GLU A 40 14.81 14.79 5.21
C GLU A 40 15.35 13.69 6.13
N GLU A 41 15.57 13.99 7.41
CA GLU A 41 15.98 13.00 8.42
C GLU A 41 14.88 11.95 8.64
N LYS A 42 13.62 12.36 8.82
CA LYS A 42 12.48 11.42 8.89
C LYS A 42 12.33 10.57 7.64
N LYS A 43 12.56 11.15 6.46
CA LYS A 43 12.49 10.42 5.20
C LYS A 43 13.62 9.40 5.06
N ALA A 44 14.80 9.71 5.58
CA ALA A 44 15.91 8.77 5.66
C ALA A 44 15.60 7.63 6.64
N ASP A 45 15.04 7.94 7.81
CA ASP A 45 14.63 6.93 8.80
C ASP A 45 13.55 5.99 8.25
N GLU A 46 12.52 6.52 7.59
CA GLU A 46 11.47 5.70 6.97
C GLU A 46 12.02 4.80 5.85
N ARG A 47 13.00 5.30 5.07
CA ARG A 47 13.69 4.47 4.07
C ARG A 47 14.49 3.35 4.73
N TYR A 48 15.22 3.66 5.79
CA TYR A 48 16.01 2.68 6.52
C TYR A 48 15.13 1.61 7.16
N ASN A 49 14.02 2.00 7.78
CA ASN A 49 13.04 1.08 8.35
C ASN A 49 12.41 0.19 7.26
N GLY A 50 12.04 0.79 6.12
CA GLY A 50 11.52 0.02 4.98
C GLY A 50 12.54 -0.98 4.41
N GLU A 51 13.82 -0.62 4.33
CA GLU A 51 14.89 -1.54 3.92
C GLU A 51 15.10 -2.68 4.93
N ALA A 52 15.05 -2.37 6.23
CA ALA A 52 15.17 -3.36 7.29
C ALA A 52 14.00 -4.36 7.28
N GLU A 53 12.76 -3.88 7.09
CA GLU A 53 11.59 -4.75 6.94
C GLU A 53 11.67 -5.64 5.69
N LEU A 54 12.14 -5.09 4.56
CA LEU A 54 12.34 -5.87 3.34
C LEU A 54 13.41 -6.95 3.50
N LEU A 55 14.49 -6.66 4.24
CA LEU A 55 15.51 -7.66 4.59
C LEU A 55 14.95 -8.75 5.49
N ASP A 56 14.19 -8.40 6.54
CA ASP A 56 13.58 -9.38 7.44
C ASP A 56 12.57 -10.29 6.69
N ILE A 57 11.74 -9.72 5.80
CA ILE A 57 10.85 -10.51 4.94
C ILE A 57 11.65 -11.45 4.03
N ARG A 58 12.76 -10.97 3.45
CA ARG A 58 13.61 -11.80 2.59
C ARG A 58 14.24 -12.96 3.35
N ASP A 59 14.73 -12.71 4.57
CA ASP A 59 15.36 -13.73 5.40
C ASP A 59 14.34 -14.78 5.88
N ARG A 60 13.12 -14.36 6.25
CA ARG A 60 12.02 -15.27 6.57
C ARG A 60 11.64 -16.14 5.38
N ASN A 61 11.47 -15.54 4.20
CA ASN A 61 11.17 -16.29 2.98
C ASN A 61 12.29 -17.27 2.60
N GLN A 62 13.56 -16.88 2.76
CA GLN A 62 14.69 -17.79 2.54
C GLN A 62 14.67 -18.97 3.52
N THR A 63 14.35 -18.71 4.78
CA THR A 63 14.24 -19.74 5.82
C THR A 63 13.10 -20.71 5.52
N GLU A 64 11.92 -20.22 5.17
CA GLU A 64 10.78 -21.05 4.78
C GLU A 64 11.08 -21.91 3.54
N ILE A 65 11.77 -21.35 2.53
CA ILE A 65 12.19 -22.10 1.35
C ILE A 65 13.19 -23.20 1.74
N ALA A 66 14.14 -22.91 2.63
CA ALA A 66 15.11 -23.88 3.10
C ALA A 66 14.44 -25.02 3.88
N GLU A 67 13.50 -24.71 4.78
CA GLU A 67 12.72 -25.71 5.53
C GLU A 67 11.89 -26.59 4.59
N GLN A 68 11.21 -26.01 3.59
CA GLN A 68 10.47 -26.78 2.60
C GLN A 68 11.38 -27.67 1.75
N LEU A 69 12.60 -27.23 1.43
CA LEU A 69 13.57 -28.05 0.72
C LEU A 69 14.00 -29.26 1.57
N VAL A 70 14.28 -29.05 2.86
CA VAL A 70 14.64 -30.12 3.80
C VAL A 70 13.50 -31.14 3.90
N GLN A 71 12.25 -30.69 4.10
CA GLN A 71 11.09 -31.59 4.17
C GLN A 71 10.89 -32.39 2.89
N LYS A 72 11.08 -31.77 1.72
CA LYS A 72 11.00 -32.46 0.42
C LYS A 72 12.12 -33.48 0.26
N GLN A 73 13.32 -33.16 0.73
CA GLN A 73 14.48 -34.05 0.68
C GLN A 73 14.31 -35.26 1.62
N GLU A 74 13.78 -35.06 2.82
CA GLU A 74 13.40 -36.15 3.73
C GLU A 74 12.32 -37.05 3.12
N ARG A 75 11.26 -36.45 2.55
CA ARG A 75 10.21 -37.21 1.86
C ARG A 75 10.75 -38.02 0.69
N LEU A 76 11.66 -37.45 -0.10
CA LEU A 76 12.32 -38.16 -1.19
C LEU A 76 13.18 -39.32 -0.68
N SER A 77 13.92 -39.10 0.41
CA SER A 77 14.71 -40.15 1.06
C SER A 77 13.83 -41.31 1.53
N ASN A 78 12.69 -40.99 2.17
CA ASN A 78 11.72 -42.00 2.64
C ASN A 78 11.06 -42.77 1.48
N ILE A 79 10.81 -42.11 0.35
CA ILE A 79 10.31 -42.78 -0.86
C ILE A 79 11.39 -43.70 -1.45
N LYS A 80 12.65 -43.29 -1.43
CA LYS A 80 13.75 -44.10 -1.95
C LYS A 80 13.97 -45.35 -1.09
N THR A 81 13.97 -45.21 0.24
CA THR A 81 14.11 -46.35 1.14
C THR A 81 12.92 -47.31 1.03
N SER A 82 11.69 -46.79 0.96
CA SER A 82 10.51 -47.65 0.77
C SER A 82 10.51 -48.38 -0.58
N PHE A 83 10.98 -47.71 -1.64
CA PHE A 83 11.15 -48.33 -2.95
C PHE A 83 12.22 -49.43 -2.93
N ASP A 84 13.37 -49.19 -2.30
CA ASP A 84 14.44 -50.19 -2.17
C ASP A 84 13.98 -51.40 -1.34
N ASP A 85 13.19 -51.18 -0.28
CA ASP A 85 12.60 -52.25 0.53
C ASP A 85 11.55 -53.05 -0.25
N SER A 86 10.66 -52.37 -0.98
CA SER A 86 9.70 -53.02 -1.87
C SER A 86 10.40 -53.84 -2.96
N LYS A 87 11.47 -53.32 -3.54
CA LYS A 87 12.28 -54.02 -4.54
C LYS A 87 12.92 -55.28 -3.95
N LYS A 88 13.54 -55.19 -2.76
CA LYS A 88 14.11 -56.35 -2.06
C LYS A 88 13.07 -57.43 -1.77
N LYS A 89 11.88 -57.05 -1.31
CA LYS A 89 10.78 -58.02 -1.07
C LYS A 89 10.36 -58.71 -2.37
N LEU A 90 10.25 -57.95 -3.46
CA LEU A 90 9.86 -58.48 -4.75
C LEU A 90 10.93 -59.42 -5.34
N ASP A 91 12.21 -59.09 -5.17
CA ASP A 91 13.32 -59.96 -5.56
C ASP A 91 13.31 -61.27 -4.73
N GLN A 92 13.03 -61.20 -3.42
CA GLN A 92 12.87 -62.39 -2.56
C GLN A 92 11.67 -63.25 -2.97
N GLU A 93 10.51 -62.65 -3.23
CA GLU A 93 9.33 -63.39 -3.71
C GLU A 93 9.60 -64.06 -5.06
N LYS A 94 10.32 -63.39 -5.95
CA LYS A 94 10.73 -63.97 -7.24
C LYS A 94 11.67 -65.16 -7.05
N GLU A 95 12.65 -65.06 -6.16
CA GLU A 95 13.54 -66.19 -5.84
C GLU A 95 12.76 -67.38 -5.27
N ILE A 96 11.88 -67.15 -4.28
CA ILE A 96 11.04 -68.19 -3.68
C ILE A 96 10.16 -68.87 -4.74
N LEU A 97 9.52 -68.07 -5.61
CA LEU A 97 8.67 -68.60 -6.68
C LEU A 97 9.48 -69.42 -7.68
N SER A 98 10.67 -68.95 -8.06
CA SER A 98 11.55 -69.67 -8.98
C SER A 98 12.03 -71.01 -8.39
N ALA A 99 12.40 -71.03 -7.11
CA ALA A 99 12.80 -72.24 -6.40
C ALA A 99 11.62 -73.24 -6.30
N SER A 100 10.43 -72.76 -5.95
CA SER A 100 9.22 -73.62 -5.90
C SER A 100 8.84 -74.18 -7.27
N HIS A 101 9.01 -73.40 -8.34
CA HIS A 101 8.78 -73.88 -9.70
C HIS A 101 9.81 -74.95 -10.12
N GLN A 102 11.08 -74.75 -9.77
CA GLN A 102 12.14 -75.71 -10.07
C GLN A 102 11.92 -77.03 -9.31
N GLU A 103 11.57 -76.97 -8.03
CA GLU A 103 11.23 -78.14 -7.21
C GLU A 103 10.07 -78.92 -7.83
N LYS A 104 9.00 -78.25 -8.28
CA LYS A 104 7.88 -78.90 -8.98
C LYS A 104 8.29 -79.58 -10.28
N ILE A 105 9.23 -79.00 -11.04
CA ILE A 105 9.73 -79.59 -12.28
C ILE A 105 10.56 -80.84 -11.98
N GLU A 106 11.40 -80.80 -10.95
CA GLU A 106 12.20 -81.94 -10.51
C GLU A 106 11.32 -83.09 -10.00
N ASP A 107 10.29 -82.78 -9.22
CA ASP A 107 9.31 -83.76 -8.73
C ASP A 107 8.55 -84.40 -9.90
N LEU A 108 8.12 -83.60 -10.88
CA LEU A 108 7.45 -84.08 -12.08
C LEU A 108 8.36 -85.02 -12.90
N ASN A 109 9.61 -84.64 -13.11
CA ASN A 109 10.59 -85.45 -13.84
C ASN A 109 10.87 -86.78 -13.12
N SER A 110 11.00 -86.77 -11.79
CA SER A 110 11.16 -87.98 -10.98
C SER A 110 9.99 -88.95 -11.13
N VAL A 111 8.75 -88.43 -11.16
CA VAL A 111 7.56 -89.25 -11.40
C VAL A 111 7.58 -89.86 -12.81
N TYR A 112 7.98 -89.11 -13.82
CA TYR A 112 8.08 -89.62 -15.20
C TYR A 112 9.19 -90.66 -15.37
N ASP A 113 10.38 -90.42 -14.80
CA ASP A 113 11.50 -91.36 -14.88
C ASP A 113 11.18 -92.70 -14.21
N ASN A 114 10.51 -92.67 -13.05
CA ASN A 114 10.05 -93.88 -12.39
C ASN A 114 9.02 -94.64 -13.24
N LYS A 115 8.11 -93.93 -13.91
CA LYS A 115 7.12 -94.55 -14.80
C LYS A 115 7.76 -95.16 -16.06
N TYR A 116 8.77 -94.51 -16.63
CA TYR A 116 9.52 -95.06 -17.76
C TYR A 116 10.33 -96.30 -17.35
N ARG A 117 10.96 -96.30 -16.17
CA ARG A 117 11.69 -97.47 -15.67
C ARG A 117 10.77 -98.66 -15.42
N THR A 118 9.65 -98.48 -14.73
CA THR A 118 8.72 -99.58 -14.47
C THR A 118 8.15 -100.18 -15.75
N THR A 119 7.77 -99.33 -16.71
CA THR A 119 7.27 -99.82 -18.01
C THR A 119 8.34 -100.52 -18.85
N PHE A 120 9.60 -100.10 -18.76
CA PHE A 120 10.72 -100.76 -19.44
C PHE A 120 11.06 -102.11 -18.80
N ASP A 121 11.13 -102.17 -17.46
CA ASP A 121 11.40 -103.41 -16.72
C ASP A 121 10.30 -104.46 -16.97
N ASP A 122 9.04 -104.04 -16.93
CA ASP A 122 7.89 -104.91 -17.25
C ASP A 122 7.96 -105.46 -18.68
N ALA A 123 8.36 -104.62 -19.65
CA ALA A 123 8.51 -105.03 -21.04
C ALA A 123 9.70 -105.99 -21.25
N SER A 124 10.81 -105.80 -20.52
CA SER A 124 12.00 -106.66 -20.63
C SER A 124 11.77 -108.05 -20.01
N ILE A 125 11.03 -108.12 -18.90
CA ILE A 125 10.62 -109.40 -18.29
C ILE A 125 9.73 -110.19 -19.25
N LEU A 126 8.79 -109.49 -19.91
CA LEU A 126 7.92 -110.09 -20.92
C LEU A 126 8.69 -110.61 -22.13
N ALA A 127 9.75 -109.92 -22.57
CA ALA A 127 10.58 -110.34 -23.68
C ALA A 127 11.43 -111.60 -23.34
N GLU A 128 12.02 -111.66 -22.15
CA GLU A 128 12.74 -112.85 -21.67
C GLU A 128 11.82 -114.07 -21.52
N GLU A 129 10.57 -113.86 -21.11
CA GLU A 129 9.59 -114.94 -20.97
C GLU A 129 9.17 -115.53 -22.33
N ILE A 130 9.17 -114.72 -23.39
CA ILE A 130 8.87 -115.14 -24.77
C ILE A 130 10.04 -115.91 -25.38
N ASP A 131 11.28 -115.49 -25.13
CA ASP A 131 12.50 -116.13 -25.65
C ASP A 131 12.73 -117.53 -25.03
N SER A 132 12.37 -117.71 -23.76
CA SER A 132 12.44 -119.00 -23.05
C SER A 132 11.37 -120.01 -23.51
N LYS A 133 10.16 -119.54 -23.88
CA LYS A 133 9.03 -120.41 -24.29
C LYS A 133 9.07 -120.88 -25.74
N THR A 134 9.85 -120.23 -26.60
CA THR A 134 9.87 -120.46 -28.06
C THR A 134 10.80 -121.59 -28.51
N HIS A 135 11.72 -122.07 -27.66
CA HIS A 135 12.71 -123.08 -28.07
C HIS A 135 12.24 -124.55 -27.92
N ASP A 136 11.37 -124.85 -26.95
CA ASP A 136 10.94 -126.24 -26.67
C ASP A 136 9.64 -126.65 -27.38
N THR A 137 8.95 -125.71 -28.01
CA THR A 137 7.61 -125.90 -28.60
C THR A 137 7.63 -126.10 -30.12
N LEU A 138 8.80 -126.08 -30.77
CA LEU A 138 8.89 -125.98 -32.24
C LEU A 138 8.85 -127.31 -33.01
N ARG A 139 8.78 -128.49 -32.35
CA ARG A 139 8.91 -129.79 -33.04
C ARG A 139 7.70 -130.75 -32.95
N ASN A 140 6.76 -130.53 -32.03
CA ASN A 140 5.57 -131.39 -31.89
C ASN A 140 4.24 -130.64 -32.10
N LEU A 141 4.30 -129.41 -32.61
CA LEU A 141 3.27 -128.38 -32.52
C LEU A 141 2.88 -127.87 -33.93
N GLU A 142 2.78 -128.76 -34.90
CA GLU A 142 2.34 -128.39 -36.26
C GLU A 142 0.92 -128.90 -36.57
N ASN A 143 0.49 -130.02 -35.96
CA ASN A 143 -0.84 -130.58 -36.23
C ASN A 143 -1.83 -130.51 -35.04
N GLU A 144 -1.34 -130.36 -33.81
CA GLU A 144 -2.17 -130.08 -32.62
C GLU A 144 -2.32 -128.56 -32.36
N ALA A 145 -1.56 -127.74 -33.11
CA ALA A 145 -1.53 -126.30 -33.04
C ALA A 145 -2.80 -125.66 -33.58
N ASP A 146 -3.29 -126.08 -34.74
CA ASP A 146 -4.37 -125.38 -35.41
C ASP A 146 -5.68 -125.41 -34.61
N GLU A 147 -6.04 -126.54 -33.98
CA GLU A 147 -7.25 -126.61 -33.14
C GLU A 147 -7.08 -125.88 -31.80
N ARG A 148 -5.92 -125.97 -31.14
CA ARG A 148 -5.66 -125.23 -29.89
C ARG A 148 -5.47 -123.74 -30.12
N ILE A 149 -4.90 -123.31 -31.26
CA ILE A 149 -4.81 -121.92 -31.69
C ILE A 149 -6.21 -121.38 -31.93
N LEU A 150 -7.10 -122.12 -32.58
CA LEU A 150 -8.46 -121.65 -32.83
C LEU A 150 -9.26 -121.49 -31.52
N HIS A 151 -9.15 -122.44 -30.59
CA HIS A 151 -9.77 -122.31 -29.26
C HIS A 151 -9.10 -121.22 -28.39
N SER A 152 -7.78 -121.12 -28.40
CA SER A 152 -7.02 -120.11 -27.66
C SER A 152 -7.23 -118.71 -28.22
N THR A 153 -7.31 -118.53 -29.53
CA THR A 153 -7.62 -117.24 -30.16
C THR A 153 -9.07 -116.84 -29.89
N PHE A 154 -10.00 -117.79 -29.91
CA PHE A 154 -11.40 -117.53 -29.55
C PHE A 154 -11.54 -117.10 -28.08
N THR A 155 -10.92 -117.83 -27.14
CA THR A 155 -10.97 -117.49 -25.70
C THR A 155 -10.19 -116.23 -25.37
N SER A 156 -9.03 -116.01 -25.99
CA SER A 156 -8.27 -114.75 -25.87
C SER A 156 -9.04 -113.58 -26.48
N LYS A 157 -9.74 -113.76 -27.60
CA LYS A 157 -10.61 -112.73 -28.17
C LYS A 157 -11.78 -112.42 -27.23
N LEU A 158 -12.42 -113.44 -26.64
CA LEU A 158 -13.50 -113.24 -25.68
C LEU A 158 -13.03 -112.47 -24.43
N ARG A 159 -11.85 -112.83 -23.89
CA ARG A 159 -11.22 -112.09 -22.77
C ARG A 159 -10.80 -110.69 -23.16
N SER A 160 -10.27 -110.51 -24.37
CA SER A 160 -9.91 -109.20 -24.90
C SER A 160 -11.15 -108.33 -25.08
N ASP A 161 -12.24 -108.88 -25.60
CA ASP A 161 -13.51 -108.18 -25.78
C ASP A 161 -14.12 -107.82 -24.42
N GLU A 162 -14.09 -108.73 -23.45
CA GLU A 162 -14.52 -108.46 -22.07
C GLU A 162 -13.68 -107.36 -21.41
N LYS A 163 -12.36 -107.40 -21.56
CA LYS A 163 -11.46 -106.35 -21.05
C LYS A 163 -11.61 -105.03 -21.79
N ASN A 164 -11.88 -105.05 -23.09
CA ASN A 164 -12.18 -103.87 -23.89
C ASN A 164 -13.50 -103.22 -23.44
N ILE A 165 -14.53 -104.03 -23.16
CA ILE A 165 -15.80 -103.53 -22.60
C ILE A 165 -15.60 -102.97 -21.20
N GLU A 166 -14.83 -103.64 -20.34
CA GLU A 166 -14.50 -103.17 -19.00
C GLU A 166 -13.72 -101.84 -19.05
N ASN A 167 -12.72 -101.74 -19.91
CA ASN A 167 -11.93 -100.53 -20.12
C ASN A 167 -12.78 -99.40 -20.73
N ALA A 168 -13.64 -99.70 -21.71
CA ALA A 168 -14.55 -98.71 -22.28
C ALA A 168 -15.52 -98.17 -21.23
N ARG A 169 -16.03 -99.02 -20.34
CA ARG A 169 -16.86 -98.59 -19.19
C ARG A 169 -16.09 -97.71 -18.22
N LYS A 170 -14.88 -98.13 -17.82
CA LYS A 170 -14.01 -97.34 -16.94
C LYS A 170 -13.66 -95.98 -17.54
N LEU A 171 -13.37 -95.93 -18.84
CA LEU A 171 -13.04 -94.70 -19.56
C LEU A 171 -14.26 -93.78 -19.66
N ALA A 172 -15.45 -94.33 -19.95
CA ALA A 172 -16.70 -93.57 -19.93
C ALA A 172 -17.05 -93.03 -18.53
N ASP A 173 -16.78 -93.78 -17.47
CA ASP A 173 -17.00 -93.34 -16.10
C ASP A 173 -15.98 -92.25 -15.68
N GLN A 174 -14.70 -92.40 -16.06
CA GLN A 174 -13.69 -91.36 -15.89
C GLN A 174 -14.06 -90.08 -16.65
N GLU A 175 -14.54 -90.19 -17.88
CA GLU A 175 -14.96 -89.05 -18.67
C GLU A 175 -16.17 -88.34 -18.04
N LYS A 176 -17.15 -89.08 -17.51
CA LYS A 176 -18.26 -88.49 -16.76
C LYS A 176 -17.78 -87.74 -15.51
N VAL A 177 -16.88 -88.33 -14.73
CA VAL A 177 -16.31 -87.68 -13.53
C VAL A 177 -15.56 -86.41 -13.92
N HIS A 178 -14.74 -86.46 -14.98
CA HIS A 178 -14.01 -85.31 -15.49
C HIS A 178 -14.95 -84.19 -15.96
N GLN A 179 -16.02 -84.53 -16.70
CA GLN A 179 -17.03 -83.54 -17.11
C GLN A 179 -17.73 -82.89 -15.91
N VAL A 180 -18.03 -83.65 -14.85
CA VAL A 180 -18.60 -83.10 -13.62
C VAL A 180 -17.61 -82.17 -12.92
N GLN A 181 -16.34 -82.57 -12.80
CA GLN A 181 -15.28 -81.75 -12.22
C GLN A 181 -15.04 -80.46 -13.00
N GLN A 182 -15.07 -80.52 -14.33
CA GLN A 182 -14.94 -79.34 -15.17
C GLN A 182 -16.11 -78.39 -14.95
N LYS A 183 -17.35 -78.90 -14.94
CA LYS A 183 -18.54 -78.08 -14.67
C LYS A 183 -18.52 -77.44 -13.29
N THR A 184 -18.08 -78.16 -12.25
CA THR A 184 -17.98 -77.60 -10.89
C THR A 184 -16.88 -76.55 -10.81
N ALA A 185 -15.73 -76.79 -11.45
CA ALA A 185 -14.65 -75.81 -11.54
C ALA A 185 -15.11 -74.52 -12.24
N THR A 186 -15.75 -74.63 -13.41
CA THR A 186 -16.28 -73.48 -14.15
C THR A 186 -17.28 -72.68 -13.32
N LYS A 187 -18.26 -73.35 -12.69
CA LYS A 187 -19.22 -72.67 -11.81
C LYS A 187 -18.56 -71.99 -10.61
N SER A 188 -17.53 -72.61 -10.03
CA SER A 188 -16.79 -72.01 -8.92
C SER A 188 -16.01 -70.77 -9.34
N TYR A 189 -15.45 -70.78 -10.55
CA TYR A 189 -14.73 -69.65 -11.13
C TYR A 189 -15.67 -68.50 -11.48
N GLU A 190 -16.80 -68.79 -12.13
CA GLU A 190 -17.84 -67.80 -12.42
C GLU A 190 -18.34 -67.13 -11.14
N ARG A 191 -18.60 -67.93 -10.10
CA ARG A 191 -19.03 -67.41 -8.80
C ARG A 191 -17.98 -66.49 -8.17
N LYS A 192 -16.71 -66.89 -8.12
CA LYS A 192 -15.63 -66.05 -7.58
C LYS A 192 -15.46 -64.75 -8.37
N THR A 193 -15.63 -64.81 -9.68
CA THR A 193 -15.55 -63.64 -10.55
C THR A 193 -16.72 -62.69 -10.27
N ALA A 194 -17.93 -63.21 -10.12
CA ALA A 194 -19.10 -62.43 -9.75
C ALA A 194 -18.96 -61.81 -8.35
N GLU A 195 -18.48 -62.57 -7.36
CA GLU A 195 -18.20 -62.08 -6.00
C GLU A 195 -17.16 -60.94 -6.04
N SER A 196 -16.06 -61.10 -6.80
CA SER A 196 -15.05 -60.05 -6.96
C SER A 196 -15.59 -58.80 -7.66
N MET A 197 -16.43 -58.96 -8.68
CA MET A 197 -17.09 -57.83 -9.34
C MET A 197 -18.02 -57.07 -8.39
N MET A 198 -18.82 -57.78 -7.59
CA MET A 198 -19.70 -57.17 -6.59
C MET A 198 -18.91 -56.45 -5.50
N GLU A 199 -17.81 -57.04 -5.01
CA GLU A 199 -16.92 -56.39 -4.03
C GLU A 199 -16.30 -55.11 -4.60
N HIS A 200 -15.82 -55.15 -5.84
CA HIS A 200 -15.25 -53.99 -6.52
C HIS A 200 -16.30 -52.89 -6.74
N GLU A 201 -17.52 -53.24 -7.15
CA GLU A 201 -18.63 -52.29 -7.29
C GLU A 201 -18.97 -51.64 -5.94
N LYS A 202 -19.03 -52.44 -4.86
CA LYS A 202 -19.26 -51.92 -3.51
C LYS A 202 -18.15 -50.95 -3.07
N MET A 203 -16.88 -51.28 -3.34
CA MET A 203 -15.75 -50.39 -3.06
C MET A 203 -15.85 -49.07 -3.84
N LEU A 204 -16.20 -49.12 -5.12
CA LEU A 204 -16.42 -47.93 -5.94
C LEU A 204 -17.56 -47.06 -5.40
N GLN A 205 -18.68 -47.66 -5.00
CA GLN A 205 -19.80 -46.94 -4.40
C GLN A 205 -19.40 -46.28 -3.08
N GLU A 206 -18.68 -46.99 -2.21
CA GLU A 206 -18.21 -46.44 -0.93
C GLU A 206 -17.21 -45.30 -1.15
N GLN A 207 -16.30 -45.43 -2.12
CA GLN A 207 -15.35 -44.39 -2.48
C GLN A 207 -16.08 -43.15 -3.04
N ASN A 208 -17.06 -43.34 -3.93
CA ASN A 208 -17.87 -42.25 -4.46
C ASN A 208 -18.65 -41.54 -3.35
N PHE A 209 -19.22 -42.28 -2.40
CA PHE A 209 -19.92 -41.70 -1.26
C PHE A 209 -18.99 -40.87 -0.37
N LYS A 210 -17.78 -41.39 -0.07
CA LYS A 210 -16.76 -40.66 0.69
C LYS A 210 -16.33 -39.38 -0.03
N GLN A 211 -16.08 -39.43 -1.33
CA GLN A 211 -15.73 -38.26 -2.13
C GLN A 211 -16.86 -37.23 -2.16
N LEU A 212 -18.12 -37.67 -2.29
CA LEU A 212 -19.27 -36.77 -2.26
C LEU A 212 -19.40 -36.08 -0.90
N SER A 213 -19.22 -36.82 0.21
CA SER A 213 -19.22 -36.25 1.56
C SER A 213 -18.10 -35.22 1.72
N GLN A 214 -16.88 -35.55 1.34
CA GLN A 214 -15.73 -34.63 1.40
C GLN A 214 -15.98 -33.36 0.59
N ARG A 215 -16.55 -33.48 -0.62
CA ARG A 215 -16.91 -32.30 -1.43
C ARG A 215 -17.94 -31.42 -0.73
N LYS A 216 -18.94 -32.01 -0.09
CA LYS A 216 -19.96 -31.27 0.65
C LYS A 216 -19.36 -30.56 1.88
N ASP A 217 -18.48 -31.24 2.61
CA ASP A 217 -17.80 -30.64 3.76
C ASP A 217 -16.90 -29.46 3.34
N LEU A 218 -16.15 -29.63 2.24
CA LEU A 218 -15.37 -28.54 1.65
C LEU A 218 -16.23 -27.37 1.18
N GLU A 219 -17.40 -27.64 0.58
CA GLU A 219 -18.33 -26.59 0.16
C GLU A 219 -18.87 -25.81 1.36
N VAL A 220 -19.17 -26.48 2.48
CA VAL A 220 -19.60 -25.82 3.72
C VAL A 220 -18.49 -24.93 4.28
N ILE A 221 -17.25 -25.42 4.33
CA ILE A 221 -16.08 -24.66 4.80
C ILE A 221 -15.84 -23.44 3.88
N HIS A 222 -15.85 -23.64 2.57
CA HIS A 222 -15.63 -22.55 1.63
C HIS A 222 -16.72 -21.48 1.72
N ASN A 223 -17.99 -21.89 1.88
CA ASN A 223 -19.10 -20.96 2.06
C ASN A 223 -19.03 -20.21 3.40
N SER A 224 -18.53 -20.84 4.47
CA SER A 224 -18.34 -20.13 5.74
C SER A 224 -17.17 -19.14 5.67
N GLU A 225 -16.08 -19.49 4.98
CA GLU A 225 -14.97 -18.57 4.71
C GLU A 225 -15.40 -17.37 3.88
N ILE A 226 -16.18 -17.57 2.81
CA ILE A 226 -16.74 -16.47 2.00
C ILE A 226 -17.58 -15.54 2.87
N LYS A 227 -18.49 -16.10 3.68
CA LYS A 227 -19.33 -15.29 4.58
C LYS A 227 -18.50 -14.50 5.59
N SER A 228 -17.48 -15.13 6.18
CA SER A 228 -16.59 -14.46 7.12
C SER A 228 -15.81 -13.33 6.45
N LYS A 229 -15.32 -13.52 5.23
CA LYS A 229 -14.65 -12.46 4.46
C LYS A 229 -15.60 -11.33 4.09
N ASP A 230 -16.84 -11.64 3.71
CA ASP A 230 -17.86 -10.63 3.41
C ASP A 230 -18.21 -9.80 4.66
N GLU A 231 -18.31 -10.44 5.82
CA GLU A 231 -18.52 -9.75 7.11
C GLU A 231 -17.32 -8.85 7.46
N GLN A 232 -16.09 -9.36 7.35
CA GLN A 232 -14.88 -8.56 7.56
C GLN A 232 -14.82 -7.36 6.62
N HIS A 233 -15.17 -7.53 5.34
CA HIS A 233 -15.18 -6.43 4.38
C HIS A 233 -16.25 -5.38 4.73
N LYS A 234 -17.45 -5.80 5.18
CA LYS A 234 -18.47 -4.87 5.67
C LYS A 234 -18.00 -4.09 6.88
N ASP A 235 -17.35 -4.76 7.83
CA ASP A 235 -16.81 -4.10 9.03
C ASP A 235 -15.71 -3.09 8.66
N LEU A 236 -14.84 -3.43 7.71
CA LEU A 236 -13.81 -2.54 7.20
C LEU A 236 -14.42 -1.29 6.55
N LEU A 237 -15.46 -1.46 5.71
CA LEU A 237 -16.17 -0.32 5.11
C LEU A 237 -16.82 0.59 6.17
N ILE A 238 -17.40 0.02 7.23
CA ILE A 238 -17.98 0.79 8.33
C ILE A 238 -16.88 1.56 9.08
N GLN A 239 -15.73 0.94 9.32
CA GLN A 239 -14.58 1.58 9.95
C GLN A 239 -14.00 2.71 9.09
N GLU A 240 -13.89 2.51 7.78
CA GLU A 240 -13.45 3.55 6.85
C GLU A 240 -14.43 4.73 6.81
N ASP A 241 -15.74 4.48 6.73
CA ASP A 241 -16.75 5.55 6.77
C ASP A 241 -16.70 6.32 8.09
N LYS A 242 -16.51 5.63 9.22
CA LYS A 242 -16.32 6.28 10.53
C LYS A 242 -15.06 7.13 10.56
N SER A 243 -13.93 6.61 10.06
CA SER A 243 -12.67 7.35 9.96
C SER A 243 -12.80 8.57 9.05
N PHE A 244 -13.48 8.42 7.91
CA PHE A 244 -13.78 9.50 6.98
C PHE A 244 -14.62 10.59 7.65
N LYS A 245 -15.71 10.24 8.33
CA LYS A 245 -16.56 11.20 9.06
C LYS A 245 -15.78 11.95 10.14
N GLN A 246 -14.89 11.28 10.86
CA GLN A 246 -14.02 11.92 11.86
C GLN A 246 -13.03 12.89 11.22
N LYS A 247 -12.34 12.49 10.14
CA LYS A 247 -11.43 13.35 9.39
C LYS A 247 -12.16 14.56 8.80
N TYR A 248 -13.32 14.34 8.19
CA TYR A 248 -14.14 15.39 7.61
C TYR A 248 -14.61 16.40 8.66
N ALA A 249 -15.06 15.93 9.83
CA ALA A 249 -15.43 16.81 10.94
C ALA A 249 -14.24 17.62 11.47
N ALA A 250 -13.05 17.00 11.56
CA ALA A 250 -11.83 17.69 11.97
C ALA A 250 -11.43 18.79 10.96
N ILE A 251 -11.43 18.48 9.66
CA ILE A 251 -11.16 19.45 8.59
C ILE A 251 -12.16 20.59 8.62
N THR A 252 -13.45 20.29 8.78
CA THR A 252 -14.50 21.32 8.85
C THR A 252 -14.29 22.25 10.05
N LYS A 253 -13.92 21.70 11.21
CA LYS A 253 -13.60 22.49 12.41
C LYS A 253 -12.36 23.36 12.21
N GLU A 254 -11.33 22.81 11.57
CA GLU A 254 -10.11 23.56 11.25
C GLU A 254 -10.42 24.71 10.28
N HIS A 255 -11.13 24.44 9.18
CA HIS A 255 -11.56 25.46 8.22
C HIS A 255 -12.41 26.55 8.87
N GLN A 256 -13.34 26.19 9.75
CA GLN A 256 -14.13 27.17 10.49
C GLN A 256 -13.24 28.07 11.36
N SER A 257 -12.25 27.49 12.05
CA SER A 257 -11.31 28.26 12.87
C SER A 257 -10.45 29.24 12.05
N VAL A 258 -10.08 28.84 10.82
CA VAL A 258 -9.35 29.70 9.88
C VAL A 258 -10.24 30.85 9.41
N LEU A 259 -11.50 30.57 9.04
CA LEU A 259 -12.46 31.58 8.64
C LEU A 259 -12.74 32.59 9.76
N ASP A 260 -12.87 32.11 11.00
CA ASP A 260 -13.09 32.98 12.17
C ASP A 260 -11.88 33.88 12.41
N ARG A 261 -10.65 33.34 12.29
CA ARG A 261 -9.41 34.14 12.38
C ARG A 261 -9.31 35.18 11.25
N ILE A 262 -9.73 34.83 10.04
CA ILE A 262 -9.77 35.75 8.91
C ILE A 262 -10.78 36.87 9.16
N LYS A 263 -12.00 36.53 9.62
CA LYS A 263 -13.04 37.50 9.99
C LYS A 263 -12.54 38.45 11.08
N GLU A 264 -11.88 37.93 12.10
CA GLU A 264 -11.34 38.75 13.19
C GLU A 264 -10.28 39.73 12.69
N LYS A 265 -9.33 39.25 11.87
CA LYS A 265 -8.32 40.13 11.24
C LYS A 265 -8.95 41.20 10.35
N PHE A 266 -9.92 40.85 9.52
CA PHE A 266 -10.62 41.83 8.69
C PHE A 266 -11.40 42.84 9.53
N GLY A 267 -12.08 42.39 10.59
CA GLY A 267 -12.78 43.28 11.52
C GLY A 267 -11.84 44.27 12.20
N GLN A 268 -10.66 43.81 12.65
CA GLN A 268 -9.62 44.67 13.21
C GLN A 268 -9.11 45.69 12.18
N GLN A 269 -8.83 45.26 10.95
CA GLN A 269 -8.40 46.16 9.87
C GLN A 269 -9.47 47.19 9.53
N LEU A 270 -10.74 46.78 9.43
CA LEU A 270 -11.87 47.65 9.13
C LEU A 270 -12.02 48.73 10.22
N ASN A 271 -11.99 48.32 11.50
CA ASN A 271 -12.07 49.23 12.63
C ASN A 271 -10.89 50.22 12.65
N THR A 272 -9.69 49.76 12.31
CA THR A 272 -8.51 50.62 12.23
C THR A 272 -8.67 51.68 11.13
N LEU A 273 -9.21 51.29 9.98
CA LEU A 273 -9.45 52.17 8.83
C LEU A 273 -10.55 53.19 9.15
N ILE A 274 -11.67 52.75 9.73
CA ILE A 274 -12.77 53.60 10.20
C ILE A 274 -12.25 54.62 11.21
N ASN A 275 -11.49 54.19 12.22
CA ASN A 275 -10.95 55.08 13.25
C ASN A 275 -9.92 56.08 12.66
N GLY A 276 -9.10 55.66 11.70
CA GLY A 276 -8.17 56.55 10.99
C GLY A 276 -8.91 57.62 10.18
N GLN A 277 -9.99 57.23 9.49
CA GLN A 277 -10.79 58.15 8.69
C GLN A 277 -11.59 59.13 9.57
N MET A 278 -12.15 58.68 10.70
CA MET A 278 -12.82 59.55 11.68
C MET A 278 -11.87 60.61 12.25
N LYS A 279 -10.65 60.22 12.66
CA LYS A 279 -9.64 61.17 13.15
C LYS A 279 -9.27 62.22 12.10
N SER A 280 -9.18 61.80 10.84
CA SER A 280 -8.88 62.69 9.72
C SER A 280 -10.01 63.70 9.47
N LYS A 281 -11.29 63.25 9.58
CA LYS A 281 -12.46 64.12 9.44
C LYS A 281 -12.55 65.16 10.56
N ALA A 282 -12.34 64.74 11.82
CA ALA A 282 -12.35 65.66 12.97
C ALA A 282 -11.29 66.77 12.86
N ASN A 283 -10.10 66.45 12.34
CA ASN A 283 -9.05 67.45 12.12
C ASN A 283 -9.37 68.47 11.01
N ILE A 284 -10.29 68.15 10.09
CA ILE A 284 -10.72 69.05 9.02
C ILE A 284 -11.84 69.96 9.53
N GLU A 285 -12.82 69.42 10.25
CA GLU A 285 -13.92 70.19 10.84
C GLU A 285 -13.38 71.28 11.78
N ASN A 286 -12.39 70.97 12.63
CA ASN A 286 -11.79 71.94 13.55
C ASN A 286 -11.08 73.14 12.87
N LYS A 287 -10.75 73.06 11.57
CA LYS A 287 -10.09 74.16 10.83
C LYS A 287 -11.08 75.13 10.17
N ASN A 288 -12.30 74.69 9.88
CA ASN A 288 -13.32 75.55 9.26
C ASN A 288 -13.94 76.55 10.25
N ASP A 289 -13.88 76.26 11.56
CA ASP A 289 -14.44 77.11 12.61
C ASP A 289 -13.49 78.20 13.14
N ASP A 290 -12.23 78.23 12.70
CA ASP A 290 -11.22 79.16 13.24
C ASP A 290 -11.30 80.56 12.58
N GLU A 291 -11.52 81.60 13.40
CA GLU A 291 -11.63 83.00 12.98
C GLU A 291 -10.39 83.53 12.22
N PHE A 292 -9.21 82.95 12.44
CA PHE A 292 -7.99 83.32 11.73
C PHE A 292 -8.08 83.12 10.21
N TYR A 293 -8.84 82.12 9.76
CA TYR A 293 -9.03 81.80 8.34
C TYR A 293 -10.03 82.72 7.62
N LYS A 294 -10.65 83.68 8.34
CA LYS A 294 -11.58 84.69 7.78
C LYS A 294 -10.91 86.05 7.49
N ILE A 295 -9.63 86.23 7.83
CA ILE A 295 -8.94 87.54 7.72
C ILE A 295 -8.55 87.85 6.27
N THR A 296 -9.00 89.00 5.75
CA THR A 296 -8.81 89.46 4.35
C THR A 296 -7.56 90.30 4.09
N SER A 297 -6.88 90.83 5.12
CA SER A 297 -5.71 91.72 4.99
C SER A 297 -4.68 91.53 6.11
N LEU A 298 -3.40 91.82 5.82
CA LEU A 298 -2.34 91.87 6.83
C LEU A 298 -2.26 93.27 7.45
N GLU A 299 -2.41 93.36 8.77
CA GLU A 299 -2.31 94.60 9.54
C GLU A 299 -1.15 94.57 10.55
N PRO A 300 0.12 94.53 10.09
CA PRO A 300 1.26 94.64 10.97
C PRO A 300 1.35 96.05 11.58
N GLN A 301 1.68 96.11 12.87
CA GLN A 301 2.05 97.36 13.54
C GLN A 301 3.57 97.54 13.44
N VAL A 302 4.00 98.77 13.11
CA VAL A 302 5.42 99.10 12.93
C VAL A 302 5.80 100.20 13.92
N ALA A 303 6.76 99.90 14.79
CA ALA A 303 7.35 100.85 15.72
C ALA A 303 8.78 101.18 15.29
N ASN A 304 9.09 102.46 15.16
CA ASN A 304 10.43 102.96 14.87
C ASN A 304 11.17 103.19 16.21
N LEU A 305 12.18 102.37 16.49
CA LEU A 305 13.06 102.53 17.64
C LEU A 305 14.38 103.17 17.18
N GLU A 306 15.12 103.83 18.09
CA GLU A 306 16.33 104.58 17.73
C GLU A 306 17.35 103.77 16.92
N LYS A 307 17.49 102.47 17.20
CA LYS A 307 18.48 101.58 16.56
C LYS A 307 17.88 100.47 15.70
N SER A 308 16.55 100.34 15.65
CA SER A 308 15.88 99.22 14.98
C SER A 308 14.44 99.52 14.62
N TYR A 309 13.87 98.81 13.64
CA TYR A 309 12.43 98.74 13.44
C TYR A 309 11.87 97.49 14.09
N GLN A 310 10.73 97.62 14.77
CA GLN A 310 9.98 96.52 15.34
C GLN A 310 8.66 96.38 14.58
N ILE A 311 8.38 95.17 14.10
CA ILE A 311 7.15 94.83 13.37
C ILE A 311 6.41 93.74 14.13
N SER A 312 5.18 93.99 14.54
CA SER A 312 4.34 93.00 15.23
C SER A 312 3.11 92.63 14.40
N LEU A 313 2.74 91.34 14.41
CA LEU A 313 1.59 90.78 13.71
C LEU A 313 0.89 89.75 14.60
N HIS A 314 -0.44 89.82 14.72
CA HIS A 314 -1.21 88.79 15.44
C HIS A 314 -1.38 87.53 14.58
N VAL A 315 -0.85 86.40 15.04
CA VAL A 315 -0.86 85.12 14.30
C VAL A 315 -0.95 83.96 15.30
N PRO A 316 -1.80 82.95 15.07
CA PRO A 316 -1.86 81.74 15.90
C PRO A 316 -0.56 80.96 15.91
N GLU A 317 -0.33 80.20 16.98
CA GLU A 317 0.94 79.50 17.18
C GLU A 317 1.25 78.51 16.06
N TYR A 318 0.22 77.85 15.52
CA TYR A 318 0.37 76.85 14.46
C TYR A 318 0.67 77.46 13.08
N GLU A 319 0.59 78.79 12.92
CA GLU A 319 0.87 79.51 11.65
C GLU A 319 2.14 80.38 11.71
N LYS A 320 2.81 80.46 12.87
CA LYS A 320 3.98 81.34 13.07
C LYS A 320 5.15 81.07 12.11
N GLU A 321 5.28 79.84 11.62
CA GLU A 321 6.33 79.45 10.66
C GLU A 321 6.02 79.84 9.21
N ASN A 322 4.75 80.15 8.91
CA ASN A 322 4.29 80.51 7.58
C ASN A 322 4.38 82.02 7.30
N VAL A 323 4.79 82.81 8.31
CA VAL A 323 5.05 84.25 8.20
C VAL A 323 6.54 84.46 7.99
N ARG A 324 6.90 85.23 6.97
CA ARG A 324 8.28 85.61 6.69
C ARG A 324 8.40 87.11 6.51
N LEU A 325 9.45 87.68 7.07
CA LEU A 325 9.82 89.06 6.87
C LEU A 325 11.15 89.12 6.13
N THR A 326 11.20 89.94 5.09
CA THR A 326 12.42 90.19 4.31
C THR A 326 12.66 91.69 4.21
N ALA A 327 13.92 92.11 4.31
CA ALA A 327 14.31 93.50 4.18
C ALA A 327 15.21 93.68 2.96
N GLN A 328 14.91 94.67 2.13
CA GLN A 328 15.71 95.02 0.95
C GLN A 328 15.85 96.55 0.86
N GLY A 329 17.03 97.06 1.20
CA GLY A 329 17.30 98.50 1.21
C GLY A 329 16.44 99.22 2.25
N ARG A 330 15.47 99.99 1.78
CA ARG A 330 14.48 100.74 2.60
C ARG A 330 13.11 100.07 2.66
N ASP A 331 12.91 98.95 1.98
CA ASP A 331 11.62 98.27 1.94
C ASP A 331 11.62 96.99 2.75
N LEU A 332 10.55 96.80 3.51
CA LEU A 332 10.24 95.60 4.27
C LEU A 332 9.08 94.87 3.62
N SER A 333 9.27 93.60 3.29
CA SER A 333 8.22 92.75 2.73
C SER A 333 7.86 91.66 3.73
N LEU A 334 6.66 91.77 4.29
CA LEU A 334 6.04 90.77 5.15
C LEU A 334 5.13 89.87 4.30
N SER A 335 5.44 88.57 4.25
CA SER A 335 4.68 87.57 3.50
C SER A 335 4.10 86.52 4.44
N LEU A 336 2.80 86.23 4.32
CA LEU A 336 2.12 85.12 4.98
C LEU A 336 1.59 84.15 3.93
N THR A 337 1.92 82.86 4.04
CA THR A 337 1.41 81.81 3.14
C THR A 337 0.41 80.93 3.86
N ARG A 338 -0.88 81.05 3.53
CA ARG A 338 -1.96 80.21 4.07
C ARG A 338 -2.30 79.09 3.11
N LYS A 339 -2.61 77.90 3.65
CA LYS A 339 -3.07 76.74 2.87
C LYS A 339 -4.47 76.35 3.29
N PHE A 340 -5.43 76.50 2.39
CA PHE A 340 -6.80 76.02 2.53
C PHE A 340 -6.93 74.65 1.87
N SER A 341 -7.52 73.71 2.59
CA SER A 341 -7.90 72.40 2.06
C SER A 341 -9.32 72.15 2.51
N ASP A 342 -10.28 72.36 1.63
CA ASP A 342 -11.68 72.06 1.87
C ASP A 342 -12.04 70.74 1.18
N SER A 343 -12.82 69.90 1.85
CA SER A 343 -13.31 68.65 1.28
C SER A 343 -14.79 68.51 1.56
N VAL A 344 -15.60 68.63 0.51
CA VAL A 344 -17.06 68.44 0.60
C VAL A 344 -17.38 67.08 0.02
N VAL A 345 -18.12 66.28 0.79
CA VAL A 345 -18.65 64.99 0.35
C VAL A 345 -20.09 65.21 -0.09
N SER A 346 -20.39 64.99 -1.36
CA SER A 346 -21.75 65.07 -1.91
C SER A 346 -22.58 63.84 -1.52
N GLU A 347 -23.91 63.94 -1.56
CA GLU A 347 -24.84 62.86 -1.18
C GLU A 347 -24.63 61.56 -1.99
N ASP A 348 -24.08 61.65 -3.20
CA ASP A 348 -23.72 60.52 -4.07
C ASP A 348 -22.38 59.84 -3.70
N GLY A 349 -21.73 60.26 -2.61
CA GLY A 349 -20.46 59.68 -2.13
C GLY A 349 -19.20 60.16 -2.86
N SER A 350 -19.32 61.07 -3.83
CA SER A 350 -18.19 61.73 -4.49
C SER A 350 -17.55 62.78 -3.56
N LYS A 351 -16.22 62.83 -3.55
CA LYS A 351 -15.43 63.78 -2.74
C LYS A 351 -14.84 64.86 -3.64
N ASN A 352 -15.29 66.10 -3.47
CA ASN A 352 -14.68 67.25 -4.11
C ASN A 352 -13.68 67.87 -3.12
N GLN A 353 -12.39 67.80 -3.46
CA GLN A 353 -11.32 68.41 -2.68
C GLN A 353 -10.84 69.69 -3.38
N SER A 354 -10.90 70.82 -2.68
CA SER A 354 -10.35 72.09 -3.14
C SER A 354 -9.14 72.45 -2.30
N ASN A 355 -7.96 72.46 -2.93
CA ASN A 355 -6.73 72.92 -2.31
C ASN A 355 -6.41 74.32 -2.87
N ARG A 356 -6.47 75.35 -2.02
CA ARG A 356 -6.16 76.74 -2.38
C ARG A 356 -5.07 77.27 -1.48
N SER A 357 -3.98 77.76 -2.04
CA SER A 357 -2.95 78.49 -1.30
C SER A 357 -3.11 79.98 -1.51
N GLU A 358 -3.13 80.76 -0.43
CA GLU A 358 -3.17 82.22 -0.48
C GLU A 358 -1.87 82.79 0.05
N VAL A 359 -1.29 83.73 -0.69
CA VAL A 359 -0.07 84.44 -0.27
C VAL A 359 -0.42 85.91 -0.10
N PHE A 360 -0.39 86.37 1.15
CA PHE A 360 -0.53 87.78 1.47
C PHE A 360 0.85 88.40 1.58
N THR A 361 1.12 89.45 0.81
CA THR A 361 2.37 90.20 0.90
C THR A 361 2.07 91.66 1.16
N LYS A 362 2.65 92.22 2.22
CA LYS A 362 2.58 93.64 2.53
C LYS A 362 3.98 94.24 2.49
N LYS A 363 4.14 95.28 1.68
CA LYS A 363 5.36 96.08 1.61
C LYS A 363 5.23 97.30 2.50
N ILE A 364 6.27 97.60 3.27
CA ILE A 364 6.35 98.72 4.20
C ILE A 364 7.66 99.45 3.86
N SER A 365 7.57 100.72 3.46
CA SER A 365 8.75 101.54 3.21
C SER A 365 9.20 102.22 4.50
N THR A 366 10.52 102.29 4.69
CA THR A 366 11.19 102.89 5.86
C THR A 366 12.15 103.99 5.42
N GLU A 367 12.47 104.90 6.35
CA GLU A 367 13.34 106.05 6.06
C GLU A 367 14.83 105.67 6.04
N ASP A 368 15.21 104.74 6.92
CA ASP A 368 16.59 104.28 7.11
C ASP A 368 16.92 103.03 6.29
N LEU A 369 18.21 102.83 6.02
CA LEU A 369 18.72 101.57 5.44
C LEU A 369 18.68 100.47 6.49
N LEU A 370 18.25 99.28 6.10
CA LEU A 370 18.03 98.15 7.02
C LEU A 370 19.06 97.03 6.82
N ASN A 371 19.51 96.43 7.93
CA ASN A 371 20.37 95.26 7.89
C ASN A 371 19.55 93.98 7.65
N SER A 372 19.51 93.50 6.41
CA SER A 372 18.79 92.27 6.02
C SER A 372 19.32 90.98 6.66
N ARG A 373 20.53 90.99 7.24
CA ARG A 373 21.14 89.80 7.85
C ARG A 373 20.74 89.59 9.32
N GLU A 374 20.30 90.65 9.99
CA GLU A 374 20.02 90.65 11.43
C GLU A 374 18.54 90.89 11.70
N ILE A 375 17.71 89.94 11.24
CA ILE A 375 16.29 89.89 11.57
C ILE A 375 16.11 88.90 12.71
N THR A 376 15.68 89.38 13.87
CA THR A 376 15.35 88.52 15.02
C THR A 376 13.84 88.38 15.14
N GLN A 377 13.38 87.15 15.38
CA GLN A 377 11.96 86.80 15.48
C GLN A 377 11.66 86.30 16.89
N SER A 378 10.60 86.83 17.51
CA SER A 378 10.10 86.39 18.81
C SER A 378 8.58 86.24 18.75
N TYR A 379 8.05 85.22 19.41
CA TYR A 379 6.61 84.96 19.47
C TYR A 379 6.17 84.93 20.93
N ASN A 380 5.19 85.76 21.29
CA ASN A 380 4.62 85.80 22.63
C ASN A 380 3.11 86.03 22.56
N GLU A 381 2.34 85.20 23.27
CA GLU A 381 0.88 85.35 23.46
C GLU A 381 0.08 85.69 22.17
N GLY A 382 0.33 84.97 21.06
CA GLY A 382 -0.41 85.20 19.81
C GLY A 382 0.13 86.33 18.94
N VAL A 383 1.21 87.01 19.36
CA VAL A 383 1.83 88.10 18.61
C VAL A 383 3.23 87.69 18.18
N LEU A 384 3.44 87.75 16.86
CA LEU A 384 4.72 87.53 16.23
C LEU A 384 5.42 88.87 16.01
N THR A 385 6.60 89.03 16.61
CA THR A 385 7.38 90.26 16.56
C THR A 385 8.71 90.01 15.85
N PHE A 386 9.02 90.88 14.89
CA PHE A 386 10.30 90.93 14.21
C PHE A 386 11.05 92.21 14.59
N ASN A 387 12.32 92.11 14.95
CA ASN A 387 13.19 93.26 15.16
C ASN A 387 14.31 93.25 14.10
N ILE A 388 14.51 94.39 13.45
CA ILE A 388 15.50 94.57 12.39
C ILE A 388 16.36 95.78 12.71
N ALA A 389 17.68 95.61 12.75
CA ALA A 389 18.62 96.69 13.00
C ALA A 389 18.68 97.68 11.83
N LYS A 390 18.80 98.98 12.16
CA LYS A 390 19.16 100.02 11.21
C LYS A 390 20.67 99.96 10.91
N LEU A 391 21.06 100.30 9.68
CA LEU A 391 22.46 100.37 9.25
C LEU A 391 23.15 101.66 9.67
#